data_AF-G2Z291-F1
#
_entry.id   AF-G2Z291-F1
#
_cell.length_a   1.000
_cell.length_b   1.000
_cell.length_c   1.000
_cell.angle_alpha   90.00
_cell.angle_beta   90.00
_cell.angle_gamma   90.00
#
_symmetry.space_group_name_H-M   'P 1'
#
loop_
_entity.id
_entity.type
_entity.pdbx_description
1 polymer ?
#
loop_
_entity_poly.entity_id
_entity_poly.type
_entity_poly.pdbx_seq_one_letter_code
_entity_poly.pdbx_strand_id
1 'polypeptide(L)'
;MFYFYSILIPFLIFYIGFYLEGKPKRKLGVVDYFFKMFLTLVFYTLLIYFLETEHYINSSWTFYTLLFFLIPFALIIIPFKLFYFFQKK
;
A
#
# COMPACT_ATOMS: atom_id res chain seq x y z
N MET A 1 16.08 -11.70 -3.81
CA MET A 1 15.56 -10.93 -2.65
C MET A 1 14.72 -9.74 -3.08
N PHE A 2 15.18 -8.90 -4.01
CA PHE A 2 14.40 -7.76 -4.55
C PHE A 2 12.91 -8.06 -4.80
N TYR A 3 12.57 -9.01 -5.69
CA TYR A 3 11.17 -9.34 -6.04
C TYR A 3 10.32 -9.83 -4.86
N PHE A 4 10.95 -10.39 -3.83
CA PHE A 4 10.25 -10.80 -2.62
C PHE A 4 9.73 -9.57 -1.87
N TYR A 5 10.59 -8.56 -1.68
CA TYR A 5 10.22 -7.34 -0.96
C TYR A 5 9.44 -6.34 -1.83
N SER A 6 9.69 -6.26 -3.13
CA SER A 6 9.04 -5.28 -4.02
C SER A 6 7.71 -5.77 -4.63
N ILE A 7 7.49 -7.09 -4.71
CA ILE A 7 6.29 -7.66 -5.33
C ILE A 7 5.56 -8.56 -4.36
N LEU A 8 6.20 -9.63 -3.86
CA LEU A 8 5.50 -10.66 -3.09
C LEU A 8 4.87 -10.11 -1.81
N ILE A 9 5.62 -9.35 -1.00
CA ILE A 9 5.09 -8.79 0.25
C ILE A 9 3.95 -7.80 0.01
N PRO A 10 4.04 -6.82 -0.91
CA PRO A 10 2.90 -5.97 -1.26
C PRO A 10 1.64 -6.76 -1.65
N PHE A 11 1.78 -7.81 -2.47
CA PHE A 11 0.65 -8.68 -2.82
C PHE A 11 0.10 -9.43 -1.61
N LEU A 12 0.96 -9.92 -0.72
CA LEU A 12 0.52 -10.56 0.53
C LEU A 12 -0.22 -9.59 1.45
N ILE A 13 0.23 -8.33 1.54
CA ILE A 13 -0.48 -7.29 2.30
C ILE A 13 -1.90 -7.12 1.78
N PHE A 14 -2.08 -7.04 0.45
CA PHE A 14 -3.41 -6.98 -0.15
C PHE A 14 -4.23 -8.25 0.09
N TYR A 15 -3.64 -9.42 -0.04
CA TYR A 15 -4.37 -10.68 0.12
C TYR A 15 -4.82 -10.91 1.57
N ILE A 16 -3.92 -10.68 2.53
CA ILE A 16 -4.20 -10.81 3.96
C ILE A 16 -5.21 -9.73 4.38
N GLY A 17 -5.01 -8.49 3.94
CA GLY A 17 -5.95 -7.39 4.22
C GLY A 17 -7.37 -7.71 3.75
N PHE A 18 -7.50 -8.28 2.54
CA PHE A 18 -8.80 -8.67 1.99
C PHE A 18 -9.48 -9.77 2.82
N TYR A 19 -8.71 -10.74 3.30
CA TYR A 19 -9.22 -11.82 4.13
C TYR A 19 -9.65 -11.32 5.53
N LEU A 20 -8.87 -10.43 6.14
CA LEU A 20 -9.12 -9.89 7.47
C LEU A 20 -10.29 -8.89 7.50
N GLU A 21 -10.38 -7.98 6.54
CA GLU A 21 -11.45 -6.96 6.52
C GLU A 21 -12.76 -7.47 5.91
N GLY A 22 -12.70 -8.59 5.19
CA GLY A 22 -13.83 -9.16 4.46
C GLY A 22 -14.16 -8.37 3.18
N LYS A 23 -14.96 -8.99 2.30
CA LYS A 23 -15.32 -8.41 1.01
C LYS A 23 -16.07 -7.08 1.19
N PRO A 24 -15.53 -5.94 0.71
CA PRO A 24 -16.25 -4.67 0.78
C PRO A 24 -17.54 -4.74 -0.06
N LYS A 25 -18.70 -4.58 0.59
CA LYS A 25 -20.02 -4.73 -0.05
C LYS A 25 -20.51 -3.45 -0.77
N ARG A 26 -19.90 -2.28 -0.51
CA ARG A 26 -20.32 -0.98 -1.05
C ARG A 26 -19.13 -0.23 -1.65
N LYS A 27 -19.37 0.62 -2.65
CA LYS A 27 -18.33 1.44 -3.33
C LYS A 27 -17.45 2.22 -2.34
N LEU A 28 -18.06 2.82 -1.32
CA LEU A 28 -17.35 3.53 -0.25
C LEU A 28 -16.44 2.59 0.56
N GLY A 29 -16.92 1.37 0.85
CA GLY A 29 -16.12 0.35 1.53
C GLY A 29 -14.92 -0.12 0.72
N VAL A 30 -15.02 -0.13 -0.62
CA VAL A 30 -13.89 -0.44 -1.51
C VAL A 30 -12.81 0.64 -1.41
N VAL A 31 -13.21 1.92 -1.45
CA VAL A 31 -12.28 3.05 -1.33
C VAL A 31 -11.64 3.09 0.07
N ASP A 32 -12.43 2.84 1.11
CA ASP A 32 -11.92 2.75 2.49
C ASP A 32 -10.90 1.63 2.65
N TYR A 33 -11.18 0.45 2.08
CA TYR A 33 -10.27 -0.68 2.06
C TYR A 33 -8.95 -0.35 1.36
N PHE A 34 -9.01 0.16 0.11
CA PHE A 34 -7.81 0.52 -0.64
C PHE A 34 -7.01 1.64 0.04
N PHE A 35 -7.68 2.59 0.71
CA PHE A 35 -7.01 3.64 1.48
C PHE A 35 -6.27 3.08 2.70
N LYS A 36 -6.85 2.11 3.41
CA LYS A 36 -6.15 1.43 4.51
C LYS A 36 -4.96 0.63 4.01
N MET A 37 -5.13 -0.14 2.92
CA MET A 37 -4.02 -0.88 2.30
C MET A 37 -2.91 0.05 1.81
N PHE A 38 -3.27 1.20 1.26
CA PHE A 38 -2.32 2.26 0.91
C PHE A 38 -1.51 2.70 2.14
N LEU A 39 -2.16 3.01 3.27
CA LEU A 39 -1.44 3.35 4.50
C LEU A 39 -0.51 2.23 4.98
N THR A 40 -0.98 0.98 4.96
CA THR A 40 -0.14 -0.19 5.32
C THR A 40 1.09 -0.29 4.42
N LEU A 41 0.94 -0.09 3.12
CA LEU A 41 2.05 -0.11 2.16
C LEU A 41 3.02 1.05 2.35
N VAL A 42 2.55 2.23 2.76
CA VAL A 42 3.43 3.35 3.13
C VAL A 42 4.31 2.97 4.33
N PHE A 43 3.71 2.44 5.40
CA PHE A 43 4.49 1.98 6.57
C PHE A 43 5.46 0.86 6.21
N TYR A 44 5.03 -0.09 5.39
CA TYR A 44 5.90 -1.14 4.88
C TYR A 44 7.09 -0.57 4.09
N THR A 45 6.85 0.41 3.23
CA THR A 45 7.91 1.05 2.43
C THR A 45 8.91 1.80 3.30
N LEU A 46 8.45 2.47 4.35
CA LEU A 46 9.32 3.11 5.35
C LEU A 46 10.15 2.07 6.14
N LEU A 47 9.56 0.92 6.46
CA LEU A 47 10.26 -0.18 7.12
C LEU A 47 11.35 -0.76 6.21
N ILE A 48 11.06 -0.96 4.92
CA ILE A 48 12.06 -1.41 3.94
C ILE A 48 13.18 -0.39 3.80
N TYR A 49 12.87 0.90 3.74
CA TYR A 49 13.87 1.96 3.71
C TYR A 49 14.83 1.89 4.91
N PHE A 50 14.29 1.70 6.11
CA PHE A 50 15.09 1.54 7.32
C PHE A 50 15.99 0.30 7.24
N LEU A 51 15.44 -0.85 6.84
CA LEU A 51 16.19 -2.10 6.73
C LEU A 51 17.27 -2.07 5.64
N GLU A 52 17.04 -1.35 4.54
CA GLU A 52 18.05 -1.14 3.49
C GLU A 52 19.17 -0.21 3.97
N THR A 53 18.82 0.86 4.69
CA THR A 53 19.78 1.84 5.21
C THR A 53 20.70 1.24 6.26
N GLU A 54 20.16 0.40 7.14
CA GLU A 54 20.92 -0.34 8.16
C GLU A 54 21.61 -1.61 7.60
N HIS A 55 21.63 -1.80 6.29
CA HIS A 55 22.26 -2.93 5.59
C HIS A 55 21.74 -4.33 6.00
N TYR A 56 20.57 -4.43 6.65
CA TYR A 56 19.91 -5.71 6.94
C TYR A 56 19.38 -6.37 5.68
N ILE A 57 19.00 -5.59 4.67
CA ILE A 57 18.57 -6.08 3.36
C ILE A 57 19.49 -5.54 2.28
N ASN A 58 20.12 -6.44 1.53
CA ASN A 58 21.01 -6.09 0.42
C ASN A 58 20.23 -6.01 -0.90
N SER A 59 19.44 -4.93 -1.07
CA SER A 59 18.62 -4.72 -2.26
C SER A 59 18.45 -3.22 -2.53
N SER A 60 19.42 -2.60 -3.21
CA SER A 60 19.52 -1.13 -3.37
C SER A 60 18.37 -0.44 -4.14
N TRP A 61 17.38 -1.18 -4.62
CA TRP A 61 16.32 -0.67 -5.50
C TRP A 61 14.89 -0.91 -4.97
N THR A 62 14.71 -1.63 -3.86
CA THR A 62 13.35 -2.01 -3.42
C THR A 62 12.57 -0.80 -2.98
N PHE A 63 13.16 0.07 -2.17
CA PHE A 63 12.52 1.29 -1.71
C PHE A 63 12.04 2.17 -2.86
N TYR A 64 12.91 2.42 -3.85
CA TYR A 64 12.57 3.22 -5.03
C TYR A 64 11.41 2.60 -5.82
N THR A 65 11.44 1.28 -6.01
CA THR A 65 10.38 0.56 -6.73
C THR A 65 9.03 0.65 -6.00
N LEU A 66 9.04 0.50 -4.68
CA LEU A 66 7.84 0.64 -3.85
C LEU A 66 7.30 2.07 -3.89
N LEU A 67 8.16 3.09 -3.89
CA LEU A 67 7.78 4.49 -4.07
C LEU A 67 7.16 4.75 -5.45
N PHE A 68 7.77 4.26 -6.53
CA PHE A 68 7.24 4.40 -7.88
C PHE A 68 5.87 3.72 -8.05
N PHE A 69 5.57 2.70 -7.26
CA PHE A 69 4.24 2.10 -7.19
C PHE A 69 3.27 2.90 -6.31
N LEU A 70 3.73 3.39 -5.15
CA LEU A 70 2.91 4.13 -4.19
C LEU A 70 2.43 5.48 -4.72
N ILE A 71 3.26 6.20 -5.48
CA ILE A 71 2.91 7.53 -6.02
C ILE A 71 1.66 7.47 -6.93
N PRO A 72 1.63 6.67 -8.01
CA PRO A 72 0.44 6.58 -8.85
C PRO A 72 -0.76 6.01 -8.09
N PHE A 73 -0.53 5.09 -7.15
CA PHE A 73 -1.60 4.57 -6.31
C PHE A 73 -2.19 5.66 -5.39
N ALA A 74 -1.35 6.51 -4.80
CA ALA A 74 -1.75 7.67 -4.00
C ALA A 74 -2.57 8.67 -4.82
N LEU A 75 -2.12 8.97 -6.03
CA LEU A 75 -2.79 9.90 -6.96
C LEU A 75 -4.19 9.43 -7.34
N ILE A 76 -4.48 8.14 -7.29
CA ILE A 76 -5.82 7.61 -7.50
C ILE A 76 -6.57 7.60 -6.16
N ILE A 77 -6.04 6.94 -5.14
CA ILE A 77 -6.84 6.63 -3.95
C ILE A 77 -7.19 7.86 -3.10
N ILE A 78 -6.31 8.86 -3.04
CA ILE A 78 -6.53 10.07 -2.23
C ILE A 78 -7.70 10.90 -2.80
N PRO A 79 -7.74 11.24 -4.10
CA PRO A 79 -8.89 11.92 -4.68
C PRO A 79 -10.20 11.14 -4.52
N PHE A 80 -10.17 9.82 -4.73
CA PHE A 80 -11.36 8.98 -4.53
C PHE A 80 -11.86 9.03 -3.09
N LYS A 81 -10.95 8.92 -2.11
CA LYS A 81 -11.29 9.01 -0.68
C LYS A 81 -11.91 10.37 -0.34
N LEU A 82 -11.32 11.46 -0.84
CA LEU A 82 -11.84 12.82 -0.64
C LEU A 82 -13.22 12.99 -1.28
N PHE A 83 -13.39 12.57 -2.54
CA PHE A 83 -14.67 12.65 -3.25
C PHE A 83 -15.81 11.97 -2.48
N TYR A 84 -15.59 10.72 -2.06
CA TYR A 84 -16.60 9.99 -1.27
C TYR A 84 -16.79 10.53 0.14
N PHE A 85 -15.77 11.16 0.73
CA PHE A 85 -15.90 11.86 2.01
C PHE A 85 -16.84 13.07 1.89
N PHE A 86 -16.73 13.86 0.82
CA PHE A 86 -17.62 15.00 0.58
C PHE A 86 -19.04 14.59 0.19
N GLN A 87 -19.23 13.48 -0.53
CA GLN A 87 -20.58 12.95 -0.84
C GLN A 87 -21.32 12.35 0.36
N LYS A 88 -20.61 12.06 1.46
CA LYS A 88 -21.20 11.48 2.67
C LYS A 88 -21.77 12.55 3.62
N LYS A 89 -21.53 13.83 3.34
CA LYS A 89 -22.22 14.98 3.94
C LYS A 89 -23.46 15.32 3.11
#